data_AF-A0A7J9RLL0-F1
#
_entry.id   AF-A0A7J9RLL0-F1
#
_cell.length_a   1.000
_cell.length_b   1.000
_cell.length_c   1.000
_cell.angle_alpha   90.00
_cell.angle_beta   90.00
_cell.angle_gamma   90.00
#
_symmetry.space_group_name_H-M   'P 1'
#
loop_
_entity.id
_entity.type
_entity.pdbx_description
1 polymer ?
#
loop_
_entity_poly.entity_id
_entity_poly.type
_entity_poly.pdbx_seq_one_letter_code
_entity_poly.pdbx_strand_id
1 'polypeptide(L)'
;MKDMLSEIGIQVEIVTLELGAAKGLVRAGDFDMFMTSWGTVPSGDPAYIMEMLVSTTGDANYGNFSCPDLDKLLTKGKTTLEPQARAAIYNEIQERICRAI
;
A
#
# COMPACT_ATOMS: atom_id res chain seq x y z
N MET A 1 3.60 6.47 17.50
CA MET A 1 3.20 5.07 17.24
C MET A 1 3.68 4.14 18.34
N LYS A 2 4.99 4.11 18.66
CA LYS A 2 5.53 3.33 19.79
C LYS A 2 4.76 3.55 21.10
N ASP A 3 4.59 4.79 21.53
CA ASP A 3 3.91 5.10 22.80
C ASP A 3 2.44 4.63 22.79
N MET A 4 1.70 4.92 21.72
CA MET A 4 0.30 4.48 21.56
C MET A 4 0.15 2.94 21.56
N LEU A 5 1.09 2.21 20.97
CA LEU A 5 1.08 0.75 20.96
C LEU A 5 1.46 0.18 22.33
N SER A 6 2.34 0.85 23.07
CA SER A 6 2.71 0.46 24.44
C SER A 6 1.52 0.57 25.41
N GLU A 7 0.61 1.52 25.21
CA GLU A 7 -0.60 1.67 26.05
C GLU A 7 -1.53 0.46 25.98
N ILE A 8 -1.51 -0.27 24.86
CA ILE A 8 -2.27 -1.53 24.67
C ILE A 8 -1.40 -2.79 24.84
N GLY A 9 -0.18 -2.65 25.38
CA GLY A 9 0.71 -3.77 25.71
C GLY A 9 1.55 -4.29 24.56
N ILE A 10 1.60 -3.61 23.40
CA ILE A 10 2.45 -3.98 22.28
C ILE A 10 3.80 -3.25 22.41
N GLN A 11 4.86 -4.03 22.60
CA GLN A 11 6.22 -3.51 22.69
C GLN A 11 6.82 -3.34 21.29
N VAL A 12 7.34 -2.16 20.99
CA VAL A 12 7.95 -1.83 19.69
C VAL A 12 9.39 -1.37 19.90
N GLU A 13 10.31 -2.07 19.23
CA GLU A 13 11.71 -1.65 19.05
C GLU A 13 11.83 -0.84 17.76
N ILE A 14 12.53 0.31 17.82
CA ILE A 14 12.78 1.12 16.62
C ILE A 14 14.17 0.79 16.11
N VAL A 15 14.25 0.23 14.91
CA VAL A 15 15.50 -0.07 14.22
C VAL A 15 15.72 0.98 13.13
N THR A 16 16.77 1.80 13.29
CA THR A 16 17.16 2.80 12.29
C THR A 16 18.28 2.25 11.42
N LEU A 17 18.08 2.25 10.11
CA LEU A 17 19.03 1.72 9.13
C LEU A 17 19.37 2.78 8.08
N GLU A 18 20.53 2.63 7.46
CA GLU A 18 20.85 3.31 6.21
C GLU A 18 19.88 2.82 5.10
N LEU A 19 19.54 3.70 4.15
CA LEU A 19 18.50 3.48 3.15
C LEU A 19 18.71 2.20 2.32
N GLY A 20 19.96 1.89 1.93
CA GLY A 20 20.29 0.68 1.19
C GLY A 20 20.03 -0.60 1.99
N ALA A 21 20.44 -0.62 3.27
CA ALA A 21 20.17 -1.73 4.17
C ALA A 21 18.67 -1.91 4.44
N ALA A 22 17.94 -0.81 4.65
CA ALA A 22 16.48 -0.83 4.83
C ALA A 22 15.77 -1.43 3.60
N LYS A 23 16.16 -1.03 2.38
CA LYS A 23 15.61 -1.59 1.13
C LYS A 23 15.88 -3.09 0.98
N GLY A 24 17.03 -3.56 1.43
CA GLY A 24 17.38 -4.99 1.42
C GLY A 24 16.44 -5.81 2.28
N LEU A 25 16.25 -5.41 3.55
CA LEU A 25 15.36 -6.10 4.49
C LEU A 25 13.91 -6.10 4.02
N VAL A 26 13.41 -4.95 3.57
CA VAL A 26 12.02 -4.80 3.12
C VAL A 26 11.73 -5.67 1.90
N ARG A 27 12.68 -5.77 0.96
CA ARG A 27 12.55 -6.67 -0.20
C ARG A 27 12.67 -8.15 0.17
N ALA A 28 13.44 -8.47 1.21
CA ALA A 28 13.54 -9.82 1.74
C ALA A 28 12.31 -10.24 2.56
N GLY A 29 11.43 -9.30 2.92
CA GLY A 29 10.32 -9.55 3.84
C GLY A 29 10.75 -9.72 5.30
N ASP A 30 11.97 -9.31 5.64
CA ASP A 30 12.56 -9.48 6.97
C ASP A 30 12.28 -8.24 7.86
N PHE A 31 10.99 -8.04 8.16
CA PHE A 31 10.51 -6.97 9.03
C PHE A 31 9.09 -7.28 9.54
N ASP A 32 8.77 -6.84 10.77
CA ASP A 32 7.40 -6.89 11.28
C ASP A 32 6.59 -5.66 10.82
N MET A 33 7.21 -4.48 10.85
CA MET A 33 6.61 -3.22 10.45
C MET A 33 7.66 -2.30 9.82
N PHE A 34 7.35 -1.74 8.66
CA PHE A 34 8.22 -0.80 7.96
C PHE A 34 7.52 0.54 7.73
N MET A 35 8.16 1.63 8.15
CA MET A 35 7.67 2.98 7.90
C MET A 35 8.09 3.43 6.50
N THR A 36 7.11 3.69 5.64
CA THR A 36 7.33 4.11 4.26
C THR A 36 6.42 5.28 3.86
N SER A 37 6.77 5.95 2.78
CA SER A 37 5.95 6.99 2.16
C SER A 37 6.21 7.05 0.65
N TRP A 38 5.18 7.46 -0.10
CA TRP A 38 5.24 7.60 -1.55
C TRP A 38 4.72 8.99 -1.93
N GLY A 39 5.59 9.81 -2.51
CA GLY A 39 5.27 11.21 -2.86
C GLY A 39 5.20 11.50 -4.36
N THR A 40 5.64 10.57 -5.21
CA THR A 40 5.70 10.79 -6.66
C THR A 40 4.67 9.94 -7.37
N VAL A 41 3.81 10.59 -8.16
CA VAL A 41 2.90 9.96 -9.13
C VAL A 41 3.32 10.46 -10.52
N PRO A 42 4.29 9.82 -11.19
CA PRO A 42 4.92 10.36 -12.40
C PRO A 42 3.93 10.59 -13.55
N SER A 43 2.88 9.78 -13.64
CA SER A 43 1.83 9.88 -14.66
C SER A 43 0.69 10.84 -14.29
N GLY A 44 0.64 11.32 -13.03
CA GLY A 44 -0.55 11.98 -12.47
C GLY A 44 -1.79 11.07 -12.37
N ASP A 45 -1.63 9.76 -12.62
CA ASP A 45 -2.73 8.81 -12.66
C ASP A 45 -2.83 8.01 -11.34
N PRO A 46 -4.00 7.96 -10.68
CA PRO A 46 -4.18 7.21 -9.44
C PRO A 46 -3.93 5.70 -9.58
N ALA A 47 -4.07 5.13 -10.77
CA ALA A 47 -3.79 3.72 -11.03
C ALA A 47 -2.36 3.35 -10.64
N TYR A 48 -1.41 4.26 -10.87
CA TYR A 48 0.01 3.98 -10.63
C TYR A 48 0.29 3.65 -9.17
N ILE A 49 -0.15 4.52 -8.25
CA ILE A 49 0.13 4.34 -6.82
C ILE A 49 -0.67 3.18 -6.24
N MET A 50 -1.92 2.99 -6.71
CA MET A 50 -2.77 1.91 -6.22
C MET A 50 -2.27 0.53 -6.68
N GLU A 51 -1.89 0.37 -7.95
CA GLU A 51 -1.31 -0.89 -8.44
C GLU A 51 0.01 -1.21 -7.74
N MET A 52 0.88 -0.21 -7.56
CA MET A 52 2.19 -0.44 -6.94
C MET A 52 2.09 -0.92 -5.49
N LEU A 53 1.14 -0.40 -4.73
CA LEU A 53 1.06 -0.62 -3.28
C LEU A 53 0.11 -1.73 -2.85
N VAL A 54 -1.03 -1.88 -3.52
CA VAL A 54 -2.13 -2.74 -3.02
C VAL A 54 -2.56 -3.84 -3.99
N SER A 55 -1.99 -3.90 -5.19
CA SER A 55 -2.12 -5.09 -6.04
C SER A 55 -1.44 -6.27 -5.37
N THR A 56 -2.02 -7.48 -5.48
CA THR A 56 -1.35 -8.72 -5.07
C THR A 56 0.05 -8.87 -5.69
N THR A 57 0.26 -8.32 -6.89
CA THR A 57 1.57 -8.35 -7.59
C THR A 57 2.26 -6.98 -7.64
N GLY A 58 1.92 -6.07 -6.73
CA GLY A 58 2.48 -4.71 -6.70
C GLY A 58 3.95 -4.69 -6.26
N ASP A 59 4.79 -3.92 -6.96
CA ASP A 59 6.24 -3.84 -6.70
C ASP A 59 6.59 -3.35 -5.29
N ALA A 60 5.72 -2.56 -4.67
CA ALA A 60 5.90 -2.02 -3.33
C ALA A 60 4.91 -2.61 -2.31
N ASN A 61 4.24 -3.72 -2.65
CA ASN A 61 3.41 -4.49 -1.73
C ASN A 61 4.28 -5.37 -0.82
N TYR A 62 5.10 -4.74 0.00
CA TYR A 62 6.06 -5.44 0.86
C TYR A 62 5.38 -6.25 1.98
N GLY A 63 4.15 -5.88 2.35
CA GLY A 63 3.35 -6.59 3.35
C GLY A 63 2.63 -7.84 2.82
N ASN A 64 2.84 -8.21 1.55
CA ASN A 64 2.17 -9.33 0.88
C ASN A 64 0.63 -9.26 0.99
N PHE A 65 0.06 -8.05 0.93
CA PHE A 65 -1.38 -7.87 0.92
C PHE A 65 -1.99 -8.53 -0.33
N SER A 66 -3.07 -9.29 -0.16
CA SER A 66 -3.79 -9.89 -1.29
C SER A 66 -5.29 -9.85 -1.04
N CYS A 67 -6.02 -9.27 -1.99
CA CYS A 67 -7.47 -9.19 -1.97
C CYS A 67 -8.00 -9.33 -3.41
N PRO A 68 -8.52 -10.51 -3.81
CA PRO A 68 -8.98 -10.75 -5.18
C PRO A 68 -10.05 -9.77 -5.65
N ASP A 69 -10.89 -9.28 -4.76
CA ASP A 69 -11.91 -8.28 -5.11
C ASP A 69 -11.31 -6.90 -5.35
N LEU A 70 -10.25 -6.54 -4.63
CA LEU A 70 -9.50 -5.31 -4.90
C LEU A 70 -8.74 -5.40 -6.23
N ASP A 71 -8.12 -6.54 -6.53
CA ASP A 71 -7.44 -6.78 -7.82
C ASP A 71 -8.41 -6.64 -9.01
N LYS A 72 -9.65 -7.11 -8.87
CA LYS A 72 -10.72 -6.91 -9.87
C LYS A 72 -11.06 -5.44 -10.03
N LEU A 73 -11.18 -4.68 -8.94
CA LEU A 73 -11.47 -3.25 -8.98
C LEU A 73 -10.32 -2.46 -9.62
N LEU A 74 -9.07 -2.78 -9.28
CA LEU A 74 -7.88 -2.17 -9.91
C LEU A 74 -7.89 -2.41 -11.42
N THR A 75 -8.13 -3.65 -11.85
CA THR A 75 -8.24 -4.00 -13.27
C THR A 75 -9.37 -3.22 -13.97
N LYS A 76 -10.54 -3.11 -13.32
CA LYS A 76 -11.67 -2.34 -13.83
C LYS A 76 -11.34 -0.84 -13.93
N GLY A 77 -10.70 -0.27 -12.91
CA GLY A 77 -10.31 1.15 -12.88
C GLY A 77 -9.24 1.50 -13.91
N LYS A 78 -8.39 0.54 -14.28
CA LYS A 78 -7.40 0.70 -15.36
C LYS A 78 -8.03 0.66 -16.75
N THR A 79 -9.08 -0.13 -16.93
CA THR A 79 -9.73 -0.36 -18.23
C THR A 79 -10.95 0.52 -18.50
N THR A 80 -11.44 1.24 -17.49
CA THR A 80 -12.58 2.18 -17.63
C THR A 80 -12.12 3.52 -18.21
N LEU A 81 -12.73 3.94 -19.33
CA LEU A 81 -12.39 5.19 -20.03
C LEU A 81 -13.22 6.40 -19.58
N GLU A 82 -14.45 6.17 -19.13
CA GLU A 82 -15.34 7.26 -18.70
C GLU A 82 -14.84 7.82 -17.36
N PRO A 83 -14.48 9.13 -17.29
CA PRO A 83 -13.82 9.70 -16.11
C PRO A 83 -14.59 9.56 -14.80
N GLN A 84 -15.91 9.74 -14.79
CA GLN A 84 -16.71 9.69 -13.55
C GLN A 84 -16.83 8.26 -13.02
N ALA A 85 -17.09 7.29 -13.89
CA ALA A 85 -17.12 5.87 -13.56
C ALA A 85 -15.76 5.40 -13.07
N ARG A 86 -14.68 5.85 -13.72
CA ARG A 86 -13.31 5.58 -13.28
C ARG A 86 -13.03 6.14 -11.89
N ALA A 87 -13.41 7.38 -11.63
CA ALA A 87 -13.25 8.01 -10.32
C ALA A 87 -14.04 7.28 -9.23
N ALA A 88 -15.27 6.86 -9.51
CA ALA A 88 -16.08 6.08 -8.57
C ALA A 88 -15.41 4.75 -8.18
N ILE A 89 -14.76 4.06 -9.13
CA ILE A 89 -14.00 2.84 -8.85
C ILE A 89 -12.80 3.12 -7.93
N TYR A 90 -12.04 4.18 -8.18
CA TYR A 90 -10.90 4.53 -7.30
C TYR A 90 -11.33 5.03 -5.93
N ASN A 91 -12.51 5.63 -5.80
CA ASN A 91 -13.09 5.94 -4.49
C ASN A 91 -13.43 4.66 -3.73
N GLU A 92 -14.08 3.69 -4.38
CA GLU A 92 -14.38 2.39 -3.77
C GLU A 92 -13.10 1.65 -3.32
N ILE A 93 -12.06 1.66 -4.14
CA ILE A 93 -10.74 1.09 -3.79
C ILE A 93 -10.19 1.74 -2.51
N GLN A 94 -10.20 3.07 -2.42
CA GLN A 94 -9.70 3.80 -1.26
C GLN A 94 -10.54 3.54 0.00
N GLU A 95 -11.86 3.51 -0.13
CA GLU A 95 -12.76 3.20 1.00
C GLU A 95 -12.50 1.81 1.56
N ARG A 96 -12.31 0.81 0.68
CA ARG A 96 -11.97 -0.56 1.05
C ARG A 96 -10.65 -0.66 1.80
N ILE A 97 -9.61 -0.01 1.28
CA ILE A 97 -8.30 0.05 1.95
C ILE A 97 -8.43 0.70 3.34
N CYS A 98 -9.13 1.82 3.45
CA CYS A 98 -9.29 2.55 4.72
C CYS A 98 -10.12 1.79 5.76
N ARG A 99 -11.11 0.99 5.34
CA ARG A 99 -11.97 0.23 6.25
C ARG A 99 -11.35 -1.07 6.75
N ALA A 100 -10.10 -1.36 6.36
CA ALA A 100 -9.47 -2.65 6.52
C ALA A 100 -10.30 -3.76 5.85
N ILE A 101 -10.49 -3.57 4.53
CA ILE A 101 -11.06 -4.41 3.45
C ILE A 101 -12.39 -3.87 2.88
#